data_AF-A0A553MXA2-F1
#
_entry.id   AF-A0A553MXA2-F1
#
_cell.length_a   1.000
_cell.length_b   1.000
_cell.length_c   1.000
_cell.angle_alpha   90.00
_cell.angle_beta   90.00
_cell.angle_gamma   90.00
#
_symmetry.space_group_name_H-M   'P 1'
#
loop_
_entity.id
_entity.type
_entity.pdbx_description
1 polymer ?
#
loop_
_entity_poly.entity_id
_entity_poly.type
_entity_poly.pdbx_seq_one_letter_code
_entity_poly.pdbx_strand_id
1 'polypeptide(L)'
;MLLSSSSEKDVPIIFIHPLKTGLFRIKLHGAMSKFNMVIPLVDNMVVSRRSLGFLVRQTVINACRRKRLESDSYSPPHVRRKQKISEIVNRYRNKQLEPEFYTSLFQEVGESSLKP
;
A
#
# COMPACT_ATOMS: atom_id res chain seq x y z
N MET A 1 33.48 -9.88 6.64
CA MET A 1 32.69 -11.02 7.15
C MET A 1 31.31 -10.91 6.55
N LEU A 2 30.92 -11.92 5.77
CA LEU A 2 29.75 -11.96 4.91
C LEU A 2 28.46 -12.01 5.72
N LEU A 3 27.45 -11.23 5.32
CA LEU A 3 26.05 -11.60 5.57
C LEU A 3 25.27 -11.44 4.27
N SER A 4 25.40 -12.44 3.41
CA SER A 4 24.42 -12.72 2.37
C SER A 4 23.33 -13.59 3.00
N SER A 5 22.18 -13.00 3.34
CA SER A 5 20.95 -13.74 3.63
C SER A 5 19.87 -13.34 2.62
N SER A 6 19.23 -14.36 2.09
CA SER A 6 18.49 -14.41 0.84
C SER A 6 17.08 -13.77 0.86
N SER A 7 16.96 -12.53 1.35
CA SER A 7 15.72 -11.71 1.22
C SER A 7 15.95 -10.20 1.02
N GLU A 8 17.20 -9.72 1.02
CA GLU A 8 17.56 -8.30 0.91
C GLU A 8 17.22 -7.63 -0.45
N LYS A 9 16.87 -8.39 -1.48
CA LYS A 9 16.79 -7.86 -2.86
C LYS A 9 15.53 -7.02 -3.17
N ASP A 10 14.55 -6.99 -2.29
CA ASP A 10 13.22 -6.38 -2.57
C ASP A 10 12.92 -5.07 -1.83
N VAL A 11 13.76 -4.69 -0.86
CA VAL A 11 13.57 -3.44 -0.12
C VAL A 11 14.36 -2.31 -0.79
N PRO A 12 13.69 -1.24 -1.22
CA PRO A 12 14.36 -0.10 -1.78
C PRO A 12 15.09 0.73 -0.73
N ILE A 13 16.37 1.06 -0.94
CA ILE A 13 17.18 1.86 -0.02
C ILE A 13 17.73 3.10 -0.73
N ILE A 14 17.61 4.26 -0.08
CA ILE A 14 18.14 5.55 -0.56
C ILE A 14 19.11 6.07 0.50
N PHE A 15 20.40 6.11 0.17
CA PHE A 15 21.39 6.77 1.01
C PHE A 15 21.49 8.25 0.63
N ILE A 16 21.55 9.11 1.65
CA ILE A 16 21.68 10.55 1.51
C ILE A 16 22.98 10.96 2.20
N HIS A 17 23.96 11.39 1.41
CA HIS A 17 25.28 11.75 1.91
C HIS A 17 25.52 13.27 1.78
N PRO A 18 25.69 14.01 2.89
CA PRO A 18 26.00 15.43 2.83
C PRO A 18 27.40 15.66 2.27
N LEU A 19 27.56 16.68 1.43
CA LEU A 19 28.85 17.12 0.89
C LEU A 19 29.32 18.39 1.58
N LYS A 20 30.64 18.64 1.57
CA LYS A 20 31.24 19.88 2.10
C LYS A 20 30.68 21.16 1.45
N THR A 21 30.12 21.04 0.25
CA THR A 21 29.47 22.13 -0.51
C THR A 21 28.07 22.51 0.00
N GLY A 22 27.51 21.78 0.98
CA GLY A 22 26.13 21.95 1.43
C GLY A 22 25.08 21.28 0.52
N LEU A 23 25.52 20.57 -0.51
CA LEU A 23 24.71 19.70 -1.35
C LEU A 23 24.65 18.27 -0.76
N PHE A 24 23.82 17.42 -1.35
CA PHE A 24 23.65 16.03 -0.93
C PHE A 24 23.82 15.09 -2.10
N ARG A 25 24.67 14.07 -1.96
CA ARG A 25 24.83 12.97 -2.91
C ARG A 25 23.86 11.85 -2.56
N ILE A 26 23.13 11.37 -3.56
CA ILE A 26 22.18 10.27 -3.43
C ILE A 26 22.83 8.97 -3.93
N LYS A 27 22.67 7.87 -3.17
CA LYS A 27 22.99 6.52 -3.64
C LYS A 27 21.73 5.67 -3.57
N LEU A 28 21.39 5.01 -4.67
CA LEU A 28 20.23 4.11 -4.75
C LEU A 28 20.72 2.67 -4.65
N HIS A 29 20.09 1.86 -3.80
CA HIS A 29 20.42 0.45 -3.63
C HIS A 29 19.16 -0.43 -3.55
N GLY A 30 19.35 -1.72 -3.81
CA GLY A 30 18.27 -2.72 -3.84
C GLY A 30 17.38 -2.59 -5.09
N ALA A 31 16.11 -2.95 -4.95
CA ALA A 31 15.13 -2.93 -6.04
C ALA A 31 14.96 -1.54 -6.69
N MET A 32 15.41 -0.44 -6.06
CA MET A 32 15.43 0.93 -6.64
C MET A 32 16.09 1.01 -8.01
N SER A 33 17.20 0.29 -8.22
CA SER A 33 17.93 0.34 -9.51
C SER A 33 17.09 -0.20 -10.67
N LYS A 34 16.14 -1.11 -10.41
CA LYS A 34 15.21 -1.62 -11.43
C LYS A 34 14.12 -0.60 -11.81
N PHE A 35 13.90 0.42 -10.98
CA PHE A 35 12.88 1.45 -11.19
C PHE A 35 13.42 2.72 -11.86
N ASN A 36 14.65 2.70 -12.39
CA ASN A 36 15.37 3.83 -12.98
C ASN A 36 14.59 4.63 -14.05
N MET A 37 13.55 4.04 -14.66
CA MET A 37 12.73 4.71 -15.68
C MET A 37 11.60 5.60 -15.14
N VAL A 38 11.39 5.71 -13.81
CA VAL A 38 10.24 6.46 -13.22
C VAL A 38 10.65 7.43 -12.09
N ILE A 39 11.88 7.96 -12.12
CA ILE A 39 12.45 8.68 -10.97
C ILE A 39 12.91 10.10 -11.31
N PRO A 40 12.71 11.09 -10.40
CA PRO A 40 13.42 12.36 -10.45
C PRO A 40 14.84 12.32 -9.83
N LEU A 41 15.20 11.27 -9.08
CA LEU A 41 16.55 11.03 -8.53
C LEU A 41 17.22 9.85 -9.25
N VAL A 42 18.50 10.00 -9.61
CA VAL A 42 19.33 8.95 -10.22
C VAL A 42 20.48 8.58 -9.27
N ASP A 43 21.04 7.39 -9.42
CA ASP A 43 22.20 6.97 -8.62
C ASP A 43 23.38 7.95 -8.78
N ASN A 44 24.04 8.25 -7.67
CA ASN A 44 25.13 9.23 -7.52
C ASN A 44 24.76 10.70 -7.82
N MET A 45 23.47 11.01 -8.02
CA MET A 45 23.01 12.38 -8.28
C MET A 45 23.27 13.30 -7.07
N VAL A 46 23.58 14.56 -7.35
CA VAL A 46 23.81 15.58 -6.32
C VAL A 46 22.67 16.60 -6.35
N VAL A 47 22.06 16.86 -5.19
CA VAL A 47 20.87 17.71 -5.05
C VAL A 47 21.04 18.78 -3.99
N SER A 48 20.29 19.88 -4.13
CA SER A 48 20.25 20.95 -3.14
C SER A 48 19.46 20.54 -1.90
N ARG A 49 19.77 21.18 -0.75
CA ARG A 49 18.99 21.04 0.49
C ARG A 49 17.50 21.30 0.30
N ARG A 50 17.14 22.32 -0.49
CA ARG A 50 15.74 22.76 -0.68
C ARG A 50 14.92 21.75 -1.50
N SER A 51 15.54 21.11 -2.49
CA SER A 51 14.87 20.14 -3.37
C SER A 51 14.91 18.71 -2.82
N LEU A 52 15.86 18.38 -1.94
CA LEU A 52 16.11 17.03 -1.44
C LEU A 52 14.83 16.32 -0.95
N GLY A 53 14.09 16.95 -0.02
CA GLY A 53 12.91 16.33 0.58
C GLY A 53 11.82 16.01 -0.45
N PHE A 54 11.57 16.93 -1.37
CA PHE A 54 10.58 16.72 -2.44
C PHE A 54 11.00 15.57 -3.36
N LEU A 55 12.25 15.58 -3.84
CA LEU A 55 12.76 14.59 -4.79
C LEU A 55 12.78 13.17 -4.20
N VAL A 56 13.18 13.02 -2.93
CA VAL A 56 13.16 11.74 -2.23
C VAL A 56 11.73 11.22 -2.09
N ARG A 57 10.77 12.06 -1.68
CA ARG A 57 9.36 11.66 -1.55
C ARG A 57 8.76 11.22 -2.88
N GLN A 58 8.99 11.98 -3.96
CA GLN A 58 8.50 11.61 -5.30
C GLN A 58 9.11 10.29 -5.77
N THR A 59 10.40 10.08 -5.54
CA THR A 59 11.11 8.83 -5.86
C THR A 59 10.46 7.63 -5.18
N VAL A 60 10.21 7.71 -3.87
CA VAL A 60 9.60 6.62 -3.08
C VAL A 60 8.15 6.37 -3.53
N ILE A 61 7.35 7.41 -3.71
CA ILE A 61 5.95 7.28 -4.14
C ILE A 61 5.86 6.61 -5.52
N ASN A 62 6.70 7.04 -6.47
CA ASN A 62 6.72 6.49 -7.81
C ASN A 62 7.16 5.02 -7.82
N ALA A 63 8.19 4.69 -7.04
CA ALA A 63 8.63 3.31 -6.88
C ALA A 63 7.52 2.40 -6.33
N CYS A 64 6.83 2.82 -5.27
CA CYS A 64 5.71 2.07 -4.70
C CYS A 64 4.56 1.91 -5.70
N ARG A 65 4.23 2.96 -6.45
CA ARG A 65 3.21 2.88 -7.51
C ARG A 65 3.59 1.90 -8.60
N ARG A 66 4.87 1.87 -9.01
CA ARG A 66 5.35 0.94 -10.03
C ARG A 66 5.39 -0.50 -9.53
N LYS A 67 5.92 -0.76 -8.33
CA LYS A 67 5.87 -2.09 -7.69
C LYS A 67 4.44 -2.61 -7.60
N ARG A 68 3.48 -1.72 -7.32
CA ARG A 68 2.05 -2.05 -7.31
C ARG A 68 1.51 -2.41 -8.70
N LEU A 69 1.92 -1.71 -9.76
CA LEU A 69 1.46 -2.00 -11.13
C LEU A 69 2.12 -3.24 -11.75
N GLU A 70 3.35 -3.56 -11.35
CA GLU A 70 4.07 -4.77 -11.79
C GLU A 70 3.58 -6.04 -11.07
N SER A 71 2.78 -5.92 -10.02
CA SER A 71 2.23 -7.07 -9.31
C SER A 71 0.97 -7.60 -10.00
N ASP A 72 1.01 -8.84 -10.48
CA ASP A 72 -0.15 -9.53 -11.09
C ASP A 72 -1.35 -9.66 -10.13
N SER A 73 -1.08 -9.61 -8.83
CA SER A 73 -2.12 -9.64 -7.78
C SER A 73 -2.74 -8.27 -7.52
N TYR A 74 -2.29 -7.20 -8.19
CA TYR A 74 -2.84 -5.88 -7.99
C TYR A 74 -4.21 -5.74 -8.68
N SER A 75 -5.23 -5.62 -7.85
CA SER A 75 -6.57 -5.23 -8.27
C SER A 75 -6.81 -3.75 -7.96
N PRO A 76 -7.27 -2.94 -8.92
CA PRO A 76 -7.63 -1.54 -8.70
C PRO A 76 -8.63 -1.37 -7.55
N PRO A 77 -8.63 -0.23 -6.84
CA PRO A 77 -9.47 -0.04 -5.65
C PRO A 77 -10.97 -0.22 -5.93
N HIS A 78 -11.45 0.18 -7.12
CA HIS A 78 -12.84 0.00 -7.51
C HIS A 78 -13.21 -1.49 -7.74
N VAL A 79 -12.30 -2.28 -8.30
CA VAL A 79 -12.49 -3.73 -8.50
C VAL A 79 -12.50 -4.45 -7.16
N ARG A 80 -11.53 -4.17 -6.28
CA ARG A 80 -11.49 -4.72 -4.91
C ARG A 80 -12.75 -4.39 -4.12
N ARG A 81 -13.24 -3.14 -4.25
CA ARG A 81 -14.50 -2.72 -3.61
C ARG A 81 -15.68 -3.51 -4.15
N LYS A 82 -15.80 -3.68 -5.47
CA LYS A 82 -16.87 -4.48 -6.09
C LYS A 82 -16.84 -5.93 -5.63
N GLN A 83 -15.66 -6.55 -5.60
CA GLN A 83 -15.47 -7.92 -5.10
C GLN A 83 -15.92 -8.04 -3.63
N LYS A 84 -15.50 -7.12 -2.75
CA LYS A 84 -15.90 -7.13 -1.34
C LYS A 84 -17.40 -6.92 -1.14
N ILE A 85 -18.03 -6.04 -1.92
CA ILE A 85 -19.50 -5.88 -1.89
C ILE A 85 -20.17 -7.20 -2.29
N SER A 86 -19.73 -7.83 -3.38
CA SER A 86 -20.27 -9.12 -3.81
C SER A 86 -20.06 -10.22 -2.76
N GLU A 87 -18.91 -10.25 -2.09
CA GLU A 87 -18.63 -11.18 -0.99
C GLU A 87 -19.61 -10.98 0.17
N ILE A 88 -19.88 -9.73 0.57
CA ILE A 88 -20.84 -9.41 1.65
C ILE A 88 -22.26 -9.85 1.24
N VAL A 89 -22.70 -9.49 0.04
CA VAL A 89 -24.03 -9.86 -0.49
C VAL A 89 -24.21 -11.37 -0.52
N ASN A 90 -23.20 -12.12 -0.96
CA ASN A 90 -23.27 -13.58 -1.01
C ASN A 90 -23.23 -14.22 0.38
N ARG A 91 -22.38 -13.71 1.28
CA ARG A 91 -22.23 -14.23 2.64
C ARG A 91 -23.50 -14.05 3.48
N TYR A 92 -24.12 -12.88 3.38
CA TYR A 92 -25.30 -12.51 4.17
C TYR A 92 -26.58 -12.55 3.34
N ARG A 93 -26.60 -13.38 2.29
CA ARG A 93 -27.80 -13.54 1.46
C ARG A 93 -28.92 -14.14 2.31
N ASN A 94 -29.87 -13.32 2.73
CA ASN A 94 -31.06 -13.79 3.41
C ASN A 94 -32.00 -14.46 2.40
N LYS A 95 -32.54 -15.62 2.76
CA LYS A 95 -33.51 -16.38 1.95
C LYS A 95 -34.95 -16.00 2.29
N GLN A 96 -35.15 -15.25 3.36
CA GLN A 96 -36.45 -14.80 3.83
C GLN A 96 -37.08 -13.82 2.84
N LEU A 97 -38.42 -13.84 2.81
CA LEU A 97 -39.19 -12.81 2.13
C LEU A 97 -39.03 -11.47 2.89
N GLU A 98 -39.21 -10.35 2.19
CA GLU A 98 -39.08 -9.01 2.78
C GLU A 98 -39.83 -8.82 4.12
N PRO A 99 -41.09 -9.31 4.31
CA PRO A 99 -41.81 -9.19 5.59
C PRO A 99 -41.16 -9.98 6.72
N GLU A 100 -40.62 -11.16 6.43
CA GLU A 100 -39.95 -12.04 7.39
C GLU A 100 -38.60 -11.43 7.83
N PHE A 101 -37.89 -10.80 6.89
CA PHE A 101 -36.68 -10.05 7.21
C PHE A 101 -36.97 -8.90 8.18
N TYR A 102 -37.95 -8.04 7.89
CA TYR A 102 -38.30 -6.94 8.80
C TYR A 102 -38.76 -7.45 10.17
N THR A 103 -39.54 -8.52 10.22
CA THR A 103 -39.99 -9.12 11.49
C THR A 103 -38.80 -9.59 12.34
N SER A 104 -37.81 -10.27 11.72
CA SER A 104 -36.62 -10.76 12.43
C SER A 104 -35.75 -9.67 13.04
N LEU A 105 -35.70 -8.47 12.43
CA LEU A 105 -34.93 -7.32 12.95
C LEU A 105 -35.41 -6.84 14.32
N PHE A 106 -36.69 -7.05 14.62
CA PHE A 106 -37.31 -6.57 15.87
C PHE A 106 -37.64 -7.71 16.84
N GLN A 107 -37.33 -8.96 16.48
CA GLN A 107 -37.68 -10.14 17.26
C GLN A 107 -36.77 -10.32 18.50
N GLU A 108 -35.51 -9.88 18.43
CA GLU A 108 -34.56 -9.95 19.57
C GLU A 108 -34.78 -8.87 20.66
N VAL A 109 -35.68 -7.90 20.43
CA VAL A 109 -35.95 -6.83 21.41
C VAL A 109 -36.90 -7.30 22.54
N GLY A 110 -37.53 -8.48 22.39
CA GLY A 110 -38.58 -8.96 23.31
C GLY A 110 -38.19 -9.98 24.37
N GLU A 111 -37.04 -10.67 24.27
CA GLU A 111 -36.77 -11.88 25.10
C GLU A 111 -35.65 -11.73 26.15
N SER A 112 -35.06 -10.53 26.31
CA SER A 112 -34.03 -10.28 27.35
C SER A 112 -34.57 -9.66 28.64
N SER A 113 -35.88 -9.45 28.76
CA SER A 113 -36.53 -9.05 30.01
C SER A 113 -37.59 -10.07 30.38
N LEU A 114 -37.59 -10.50 31.64
CA LEU A 114 -38.50 -11.48 32.27
C LEU A 114 -38.02 -12.94 32.21
N LYS A 115 -36.95 -13.24 32.96
CA LYS A 115 -36.94 -14.46 33.78
C LYS A 115 -37.26 -14.05 35.23
N PRO A 116 -38.22 -14.70 35.91
CA PRO A 116 -38.49 -14.47 37.32
C PRO A 116 -37.30 -14.86 38.21
#